data_AF-A0A8D2KCV7-F1
#
_entry.id   AF-A0A8D2KCV7-F1
#
_cell.length_a   1.000
_cell.length_b   1.000
_cell.length_c   1.000
_cell.angle_alpha   90.00
_cell.angle_beta   90.00
_cell.angle_gamma   90.00
#
_symmetry.space_group_name_H-M   'P 1'
#
loop_
_entity.id
_entity.type
_entity.pdbx_description
1 polymer ?
#
loop_
_entity_poly.entity_id
_entity_poly.type
_entity_poly.pdbx_seq_one_letter_code
_entity_poly.pdbx_strand_id
1 'polypeptide(L)'
;MHSAVIYDKLDEIILFLKGGKIRVSRPYFLEILISCPRERLFCDVMRPDLCKSDFNCPDYMKCCTFACGKKCMDPYEEPCMLPFKEGDCKMRLQRWYYDFKKQQCRTFIYHGCQGNANSFLRLDDCKKAWEKKSTLIDLATR
;
A
#
# COMPACT_ATOMS: atom_id res chain seq x y z
N MET A 1 18.46 -13.43 -6.68
CA MET A 1 18.20 -12.58 -7.86
C MET A 1 16.88 -13.01 -8.47
N HIS A 2 15.92 -12.08 -8.47
CA HIS A 2 14.56 -12.08 -9.04
C HIS A 2 13.62 -13.23 -8.67
N SER A 3 12.92 -13.07 -7.54
CA SER A 3 11.61 -13.69 -7.31
C SER A 3 10.55 -12.76 -7.91
N ALA A 4 9.83 -13.21 -8.93
CA ALA A 4 8.69 -12.50 -9.49
C ALA A 4 7.40 -12.97 -8.81
N VAL A 5 6.64 -12.03 -8.25
CA VAL A 5 5.28 -12.26 -7.76
C VAL A 5 4.33 -12.02 -8.94
N ILE A 6 3.63 -13.07 -9.39
CA ILE A 6 2.57 -12.97 -10.40
C ILE A 6 1.28 -13.38 -9.71
N TYR A 7 0.29 -12.49 -9.74
CA TYR A 7 -1.07 -12.74 -9.26
C TYR A 7 -1.90 -13.36 -10.40
N ASP A 8 -2.57 -14.48 -10.16
CA ASP A 8 -3.54 -15.06 -11.10
C ASP A 8 -4.98 -14.75 -10.63
N LYS A 9 -5.97 -14.89 -11.53
CA LYS A 9 -7.41 -14.56 -11.40
C LYS A 9 -8.17 -15.30 -10.27
N LEU A 10 -7.47 -15.90 -9.30
CA LEU A 10 -8.04 -16.69 -8.20
C LEU A 10 -7.39 -16.39 -6.83
N ASP A 11 -6.74 -15.24 -6.66
CA ASP A 11 -6.14 -14.82 -5.36
C ASP A 11 -5.11 -15.80 -4.75
N GLU A 12 -4.46 -16.64 -5.58
CA GLU A 12 -3.35 -17.49 -5.13
C GLU A 12 -1.99 -16.78 -5.33
N ILE A 13 -1.20 -16.67 -4.27
CA ILE A 13 0.21 -16.26 -4.37
C ILE A 13 1.02 -17.47 -4.85
N ILE A 14 1.59 -17.36 -6.06
CA ILE A 14 2.48 -18.39 -6.60
C ILE A 14 3.93 -17.95 -6.35
N LEU A 15 4.61 -18.62 -5.42
CA LEU A 15 6.05 -18.42 -5.20
C LEU A 15 6.85 -19.40 -6.06
N PHE A 16 7.73 -18.87 -6.90
CA PHE A 16 8.70 -19.66 -7.65
C PHE A 16 10.01 -19.74 -6.86
N LEU A 17 10.26 -20.87 -6.19
CA LEU A 17 11.56 -21.19 -5.60
C LEU A 17 12.20 -22.35 -6.37
N LYS A 18 13.53 -22.40 -6.42
CA LYS A 18 14.34 -23.43 -7.11
C LYS A 18 14.02 -24.81 -6.52
N GLY A 19 13.01 -25.49 -7.03
CA GLY A 19 12.58 -26.82 -6.56
C GLY A 19 11.13 -27.20 -6.83
N GLY A 20 10.25 -26.27 -7.22
CA GLY A 20 8.87 -26.60 -7.58
C GLY A 20 7.87 -25.46 -7.33
N LYS A 21 6.69 -25.55 -7.94
CA LYS A 21 5.58 -24.62 -7.76
C LYS A 21 4.85 -24.97 -6.46
N ILE A 22 4.99 -24.14 -5.42
CA ILE A 22 4.19 -24.29 -4.19
C ILE A 22 2.95 -23.42 -4.36
N ARG A 23 1.77 -24.05 -4.33
CA ARG A 23 0.49 -23.35 -4.19
C ARG A 23 0.20 -23.25 -2.69
N VAL A 24 0.10 -22.03 -2.18
CA VAL A 24 -0.30 -21.80 -0.79
C VAL A 24 -1.74 -21.30 -0.82
N SER A 25 -2.68 -22.17 -0.44
CA SER A 25 -4.03 -21.73 -0.11
C SER A 25 -4.00 -20.99 1.22
N ARG A 26 -4.78 -19.92 1.38
CA ARG A 26 -4.92 -19.16 2.63
C ARG A 26 -6.01 -19.80 3.51
N PRO A 27 -5.65 -20.57 4.55
CA PRO A 27 -6.59 -20.72 5.65
C PRO A 27 -5.93 -20.42 7.01
N TYR A 28 -6.51 -19.46 7.74
CA TYR A 28 -6.50 -19.29 9.20
C TYR A 28 -5.28 -18.71 9.96
N PHE A 29 -4.11 -18.40 9.38
CA PHE A 29 -2.98 -17.95 10.22
C PHE A 29 -2.94 -16.46 10.62
N LEU A 30 -3.92 -15.59 10.28
CA LEU A 30 -3.86 -14.19 10.76
C LEU A 30 -5.20 -13.42 10.84
N GLU A 31 -6.29 -14.08 11.18
CA GLU A 31 -7.62 -13.44 11.29
C GLU A 31 -7.82 -12.54 12.53
N ILE A 32 -6.80 -12.31 13.38
CA ILE A 32 -6.94 -11.54 14.65
C ILE A 32 -6.17 -10.20 14.67
N LEU A 33 -5.36 -9.85 13.65
CA LEU A 33 -4.56 -8.60 13.65
C LEU A 33 -4.59 -7.80 12.34
N ILE A 34 -5.67 -7.89 11.57
CA ILE A 34 -5.86 -7.15 10.32
C ILE A 34 -6.28 -5.71 10.66
N SER A 35 -5.31 -4.93 11.13
CA SER A 35 -5.44 -3.50 11.47
C SER A 35 -4.94 -2.64 10.31
N CYS A 36 -5.46 -1.41 10.21
CA CYS A 36 -4.92 -0.41 9.29
C CYS A 36 -3.39 -0.32 9.42
N PRO A 37 -2.64 -0.14 8.31
CA PRO A 37 -1.22 0.16 8.43
C PRO A 37 -1.09 1.43 9.29
N ARG A 38 -0.39 1.31 10.43
CA ARG A 38 -0.26 2.42 11.38
C ARG A 38 0.20 3.69 10.65
N GLU A 39 -0.35 4.84 11.02
CA GLU A 39 0.12 6.14 10.51
C GLU A 39 1.60 6.27 10.87
N ARG A 40 2.42 6.49 9.83
CA ARG A 40 3.88 6.40 9.91
C ARG A 40 4.54 7.77 9.78
N LEU A 41 3.75 8.84 9.69
CA LEU A 41 4.20 10.17 9.32
C LEU A 41 3.86 11.21 10.39
N PHE A 42 4.66 12.27 10.42
CA PHE A 42 4.31 13.49 11.11
C PHE A 42 3.60 14.40 10.12
N CYS A 43 2.36 14.78 10.43
CA CYS A 43 1.49 15.45 9.49
C CYS A 43 1.40 16.94 9.82
N ASP A 44 2.24 17.73 9.15
CA ASP A 44 2.16 19.20 9.22
C ASP A 44 0.92 19.74 8.51
N VAL A 45 0.47 19.03 7.46
CA VAL A 45 -0.69 19.39 6.64
C VAL A 45 -1.56 18.16 6.48
N MET A 46 -2.79 18.25 7.00
CA MET A 46 -3.78 17.21 6.84
C MET A 46 -4.36 17.25 5.43
N ARG A 47 -4.51 16.07 4.84
CA ARG A 47 -5.21 15.85 3.58
C ARG A 47 -6.71 15.72 3.85
N PRO A 48 -7.56 16.07 2.85
CA PRO A 48 -8.98 15.78 2.95
C PRO A 48 -9.23 14.29 3.14
N ASP A 49 -10.06 13.97 4.12
CA ASP A 49 -10.53 12.61 4.37
C ASP A 49 -11.44 12.15 3.22
N LEU A 50 -11.12 10.98 2.67
CA LEU A 50 -11.91 10.33 1.61
C LEU A 50 -12.98 9.38 2.16
N CYS A 51 -12.91 9.06 3.45
CA CYS A 51 -13.85 8.21 4.18
C CYS A 51 -13.97 8.68 5.63
N LYS A 52 -15.09 8.39 6.30
CA LYS A 52 -15.27 8.71 7.73
C LYS A 52 -15.13 7.46 8.62
N SER A 53 -15.68 6.34 8.17
CA SER A 53 -15.62 5.03 8.81
C SER A 53 -15.55 3.91 7.76
N ASP A 54 -15.30 2.67 8.21
CA ASP A 54 -15.20 1.48 7.34
C ASP A 54 -16.43 1.31 6.44
N PHE A 55 -17.62 1.74 6.90
CA PHE A 55 -18.86 1.69 6.12
C PHE A 55 -18.89 2.60 4.88
N ASN A 56 -17.98 3.57 4.77
CA ASN A 56 -17.85 4.40 3.57
C ASN A 56 -16.94 3.77 2.51
N CYS A 57 -16.34 2.62 2.81
CA CYS A 57 -15.42 1.94 1.94
C CYS A 57 -16.12 0.74 1.26
N PRO A 58 -15.80 0.47 -0.01
CA PRO A 58 -16.39 -0.66 -0.72
C PRO A 58 -15.86 -2.00 -0.19
N ASP A 59 -16.68 -3.04 -0.34
CA ASP A 59 -16.33 -4.43 -0.05
C ASP A 59 -15.83 -4.64 1.39
N TYR A 60 -14.59 -5.10 1.54
CA TYR A 60 -13.93 -5.38 2.82
C TYR A 60 -12.86 -4.33 3.17
N MET A 61 -12.82 -3.21 2.44
CA MET A 61 -11.85 -2.15 2.68
C MET A 61 -12.13 -1.41 4.00
N LYS A 62 -11.08 -0.94 4.65
CA LYS A 62 -11.16 -0.20 5.91
C LYS A 62 -10.82 1.27 5.73
N CYS A 63 -11.48 2.13 6.50
CA CYS A 63 -11.20 3.56 6.51
C CYS A 63 -10.03 3.85 7.45
N CYS A 64 -8.87 4.02 6.86
CA CYS A 64 -7.61 4.04 7.58
C CYS A 64 -6.93 5.41 7.49
N THR A 65 -6.37 5.86 8.61
CA THR A 65 -5.52 7.06 8.66
C THR A 65 -4.13 6.71 8.12
N PHE A 66 -3.78 7.24 6.95
CA PHE A 66 -2.47 7.03 6.34
C PHE A 66 -2.12 8.13 5.34
N ALA A 67 -0.86 8.56 5.33
CA ALA A 67 -0.41 9.65 4.46
C ALA A 67 -1.16 10.96 4.76
N CYS A 68 -1.37 11.22 6.06
CA CYS A 68 -1.94 12.45 6.59
C CYS A 68 -3.41 12.68 6.26
N GLY A 69 -4.20 11.63 6.09
CA GLY A 69 -5.66 11.70 5.95
C GLY A 69 -6.28 10.32 6.00
N LYS A 70 -7.61 10.26 6.07
CA LYS A 70 -8.36 8.99 6.02
C LYS A 70 -8.65 8.57 4.59
N LYS A 71 -8.38 7.31 4.27
CA LYS A 71 -8.70 6.72 2.97
C LYS A 71 -9.08 5.25 3.11
N CYS A 72 -9.91 4.79 2.18
CA CYS A 72 -10.22 3.38 2.06
C CYS A 72 -8.98 2.62 1.61
N MET A 73 -8.60 1.61 2.38
CA MET A 73 -7.47 0.74 2.09
C MET A 73 -7.88 -0.71 2.24
N ASP A 74 -7.36 -1.53 1.35
CA ASP A 74 -7.34 -2.97 1.56
C ASP A 74 -6.37 -3.26 2.72
N PRO A 75 -6.86 -3.84 3.84
CA PRO A 75 -6.02 -4.08 4.99
C PRO A 75 -5.01 -5.24 4.78
N TYR A 76 -5.08 -5.95 3.64
CA TYR A 76 -4.11 -6.97 3.22
C TYR A 76 -3.06 -6.43 2.26
N GLU A 77 -3.20 -5.19 1.77
CA GLU A 77 -2.25 -4.55 0.89
C GLU A 77 -1.27 -3.65 1.64
N GLU A 78 0.02 -3.77 1.33
CA GLU A 78 1.05 -2.87 1.85
C GLU A 78 1.20 -1.66 0.92
N PRO A 79 0.91 -0.42 1.37
CA PRO A 79 0.88 0.75 0.50
C PRO A 79 2.13 0.95 -0.34
N CYS A 80 3.32 0.75 0.23
CA CYS A 80 4.58 0.97 -0.49
C CYS A 80 4.93 -0.15 -1.49
N MET A 81 4.17 -1.25 -1.52
CA MET A 81 4.33 -2.33 -2.49
C MET A 81 3.34 -2.23 -3.65
N LEU A 82 2.34 -1.35 -3.56
CA LEU A 82 1.37 -1.13 -4.62
C LEU A 82 2.00 -0.37 -5.80
N PRO A 83 1.52 -0.57 -7.04
CA PRO A 83 1.86 0.33 -8.14
C PRO A 83 1.34 1.74 -7.85
N PHE A 84 1.87 2.77 -8.52
CA PHE A 84 1.19 4.07 -8.53
C PHE A 84 -0.16 3.94 -9.26
N LYS A 85 -1.14 4.75 -8.86
CA LYS A 85 -2.46 4.78 -9.50
C LYS A 85 -2.89 6.21 -9.76
N GLU A 86 -2.92 6.59 -11.03
CA GLU A 86 -3.25 7.95 -11.48
C GLU A 86 -4.72 8.28 -11.17
N GLY A 87 -5.62 7.33 -11.35
CA GLY A 87 -7.07 7.59 -11.31
C GLY A 87 -7.58 8.20 -12.61
N ASP A 88 -8.87 8.44 -12.69
CA ASP A 88 -9.62 8.79 -13.90
C ASP A 88 -10.29 10.18 -13.85
N CYS A 89 -10.13 10.90 -12.74
CA CYS A 89 -10.57 12.29 -12.62
C CYS A 89 -9.76 13.26 -13.51
N LYS A 90 -10.04 14.57 -13.42
CA LYS A 90 -9.46 15.58 -14.33
C LYS A 90 -8.42 16.51 -13.67
N MET A 91 -8.13 16.34 -12.39
CA MET A 91 -7.12 17.16 -11.73
C MET A 91 -5.71 16.74 -12.16
N ARG A 92 -4.71 17.59 -11.99
CA ARG A 92 -3.30 17.21 -12.21
C ARG A 92 -2.51 17.54 -10.96
N LEU A 93 -2.37 16.55 -10.09
CA LEU A 93 -1.73 16.71 -8.79
C LEU A 93 -0.44 15.90 -8.77
N GLN A 94 0.72 16.56 -8.71
CA GLN A 94 1.99 15.86 -8.55
C GLN A 94 2.04 15.17 -7.19
N ARG A 95 2.42 13.89 -7.19
CA ARG A 95 2.53 13.06 -5.99
C ARG A 95 3.78 12.21 -6.03
N TRP A 96 4.20 11.76 -4.87
CA TRP A 96 5.28 10.80 -4.70
C TRP A 96 4.71 9.41 -4.47
N TYR A 97 5.36 8.39 -5.02
CA TYR A 97 5.09 6.98 -4.74
C TYR A 97 6.42 6.26 -4.54
N TYR A 98 6.41 5.19 -3.75
CA TYR A 98 7.59 4.34 -3.62
C TYR A 98 7.63 3.33 -4.76
N ASP A 99 8.68 3.38 -5.57
CA ASP A 99 8.95 2.40 -6.62
C ASP A 99 9.79 1.26 -6.03
N PHE A 100 9.13 0.19 -5.59
CA PHE A 100 9.81 -0.95 -4.96
C PHE A 100 10.85 -1.60 -5.86
N LYS A 101 10.64 -1.62 -7.19
CA LYS A 101 11.58 -2.22 -8.15
C LYS A 101 12.86 -1.38 -8.28
N LYS A 102 12.73 -0.06 -8.18
CA LYS A 102 13.85 0.88 -8.26
C LYS A 102 14.39 1.28 -6.88
N GLN A 103 13.74 0.82 -5.81
CA GLN A 103 14.06 1.14 -4.41
C GLN A 103 14.17 2.64 -4.14
N GLN A 104 13.29 3.45 -4.74
CA GLN A 104 13.32 4.90 -4.57
C GLN A 104 11.93 5.53 -4.70
N CYS A 105 11.75 6.67 -4.03
CA CYS A 105 10.57 7.50 -4.21
C CYS A 105 10.63 8.25 -5.54
N ARG A 106 9.56 8.17 -6.34
CA ARG A 106 9.44 8.80 -7.64
C ARG A 106 8.14 9.60 -7.73
N THR A 107 8.07 10.54 -8.66
CA THR A 107 6.87 11.35 -8.88
C THR A 107 5.94 10.71 -9.90
N PHE A 108 4.64 10.93 -9.75
CA PHE A 108 3.60 10.63 -10.74
C PHE A 108 2.50 11.69 -10.69
N ILE A 109 1.61 11.70 -11.69
CA ILE A 109 0.43 12.56 -11.70
C ILE A 109 -0.77 11.80 -11.17
N TYR A 110 -1.35 12.32 -10.09
CA TYR A 110 -2.62 11.86 -9.55
C TYR A 110 -3.76 12.75 -10.04
N HIS A 111 -4.82 12.12 -10.52
CA HIS A 111 -5.94 12.78 -11.16
C HIS A 111 -7.04 13.27 -10.22
N GLY A 112 -6.89 13.01 -8.91
CA GLY A 112 -7.76 13.58 -7.87
C GLY A 112 -8.72 12.58 -7.23
N CYS A 113 -9.05 11.48 -7.91
CA CYS A 113 -9.89 10.40 -7.36
C CYS A 113 -9.37 9.01 -7.72
N GLN A 114 -9.93 7.97 -7.10
CA GLN A 114 -9.67 6.55 -7.38
C GLN A 114 -8.19 6.11 -7.34
N GLY A 115 -7.32 6.88 -6.68
CA GLY A 115 -5.94 6.49 -6.43
C GLY A 115 -5.85 5.36 -5.40
N ASN A 116 -4.64 4.95 -5.08
CA ASN A 116 -4.39 3.98 -4.02
C ASN A 116 -3.51 4.57 -2.92
N ALA A 117 -3.11 3.71 -1.97
CA ALA A 117 -2.39 4.16 -0.81
C ALA A 117 -0.94 4.62 -1.08
N ASN A 118 -0.33 4.20 -2.20
CA ASN A 118 1.01 4.60 -2.62
C ASN A 118 1.03 6.01 -3.26
N SER A 119 0.58 7.01 -2.49
CA SER A 119 0.48 8.39 -2.96
C SER A 119 0.72 9.36 -1.80
N PHE A 120 1.87 10.03 -1.84
CA PHE A 120 2.36 10.95 -0.82
C PHE A 120 2.48 12.37 -1.39
N LEU A 121 2.31 13.37 -0.54
CA LEU A 121 2.47 14.78 -0.94
C LEU A 121 3.94 15.19 -1.01
N ARG A 122 4.76 14.72 -0.07
CA ARG A 122 6.18 15.08 0.03
C ARG A 122 7.07 13.86 -0.21
N LEU A 123 8.28 14.12 -0.68
CA LEU A 123 9.32 13.09 -0.83
C LEU A 123 9.63 12.43 0.51
N ASP A 124 9.77 13.22 1.57
CA ASP A 124 10.11 12.73 2.90
C ASP A 124 9.03 11.81 3.48
N ASP A 125 7.76 12.08 3.17
CA ASP A 125 6.64 11.23 3.57
C ASP A 125 6.75 9.85 2.91
N CYS A 126 7.06 9.83 1.60
CA CYS A 126 7.28 8.59 0.88
C CYS A 126 8.48 7.80 1.46
N LYS A 127 9.61 8.47 1.73
CA LYS A 127 10.81 7.82 2.29
C LYS A 127 10.53 7.25 3.68
N LYS A 128 9.95 8.03 4.58
CA LYS A 128 9.62 7.60 5.96
C LYS A 128 8.61 6.45 5.98
N ALA A 129 7.63 6.47 5.07
CA ALA A 129 6.66 5.39 4.96
C ALA A 129 7.34 4.06 4.59
N TRP A 130 8.32 4.09 3.69
CA TRP A 130 9.13 2.92 3.34
C TRP A 130 10.10 2.50 4.44
N GLU A 131 10.87 3.43 5.02
CA GLU A 131 11.84 3.14 6.09
C GLU A 131 11.21 2.38 7.25
N LYS A 132 10.07 2.87 7.75
CA LYS A 132 9.32 2.19 8.82
C LYS A 132 8.79 0.83 8.40
N LYS A 133 8.44 0.63 7.12
CA LYS A 133 8.09 -0.71 6.61
C LYS A 133 9.30 -1.62 6.58
N SER A 134 10.45 -1.15 6.09
CA SER A 134 11.70 -1.90 6.03
C SER A 134 12.07 -2.43 7.41
N THR A 135 12.02 -1.57 8.44
CA THR A 135 12.31 -1.99 9.82
C THR A 135 11.38 -3.09 10.32
N LEU A 136 10.09 -3.04 9.97
CA LEU A 136 9.14 -4.11 10.33
C LEU A 136 9.43 -5.42 9.57
N ILE A 137 9.85 -5.33 8.31
CA ILE A 137 10.28 -6.50 7.55
C ILE A 137 11.53 -7.10 8.19
N ASP A 138 12.53 -6.28 8.50
CA ASP A 138 13.81 -6.70 9.10
C ASP A 138 13.60 -7.38 10.46
N LEU A 139 12.63 -6.92 11.26
CA LEU A 139 12.24 -7.53 12.53
C LEU A 139 11.50 -8.86 12.36
N ALA A 140 10.71 -9.02 11.28
CA ALA A 140 9.95 -10.24 11.03
C ALA A 140 10.78 -11.36 10.36
N THR A 141 11.98 -11.04 9.86
CA THR A 141 12.91 -12.00 9.25
C THR A 141 14.05 -12.44 10.18
N ARG A 142 14.00 -12.04 11.46
CA ARG A 142 14.86 -12.54 12.54
C ARG A 142 14.09 -13.57 13.37
#